data_AF-A0ABD0YR74-F1
#
_entry.id   AF-A0ABD0YR74-F1
#
_cell.length_a   1.000
_cell.length_b   1.000
_cell.length_c   1.000
_cell.angle_alpha   90.00
_cell.angle_beta   90.00
_cell.angle_gamma   90.00
#
_symmetry.space_group_name_H-M   'P 1'
#
loop_
_entity.id
_entity.type
_entity.pdbx_description
1 polymer ?
#
loop_
_entity_poly.entity_id
_entity_poly.type
_entity_poly.pdbx_seq_one_letter_code
_entity_poly.pdbx_strand_id
1 'polypeptide(L)'
;LIKVVVVLVYLLYFLNCSGVLCRQLSNEVNQPTTLKEDVPSVSPSREFRLPTDYRFIYPEFLPDPKMEWRNPIREKLERLDMVKRRTQIDIPEFYVGSIVSVTSSNPHSASKNVTFLGICIQRSGCGLRANFVLRNVIDNLGTEICYHLYDPSVKKIDVVKLEKRLDDELFYLRDALPEYSTFPLDMEAEVLPEGVSVPVNATKVKLKPRPWVKRWERSSFKGIDRDHMMSLVSEKMISQIPKFEKPWEKFDLMMQYRSTIPEEEQTEIFSEVYSELHQLEHSRKTLKRKKIFVKPQKMG
;
A
#
# COMPACT_ATOMS: atom_id res chain seq x y z
N LEU A 1 -29.33 41.30 -45.54
CA LEU A 1 -29.77 39.89 -45.44
C LEU A 1 -28.62 39.06 -44.91
N ILE A 2 -28.42 39.20 -43.60
CA ILE A 2 -27.30 38.69 -42.83
C ILE A 2 -27.95 37.94 -41.67
N LYS A 3 -27.51 36.70 -41.46
CA LYS A 3 -27.97 35.80 -40.39
C LYS A 3 -27.64 36.41 -39.01
N VAL A 4 -28.55 37.22 -38.49
CA VAL A 4 -28.58 37.75 -37.11
C VAL A 4 -30.01 37.54 -36.61
N VAL A 5 -30.32 36.35 -36.09
CA VAL A 5 -31.67 36.06 -35.55
C VAL A 5 -31.66 35.31 -34.21
N VAL A 6 -30.52 34.98 -33.57
CA VAL A 6 -30.56 34.14 -32.34
C VAL A 6 -29.82 34.72 -31.13
N VAL A 7 -29.64 36.05 -31.02
CA VAL A 7 -28.97 36.66 -29.84
C VAL A 7 -29.75 37.84 -29.25
N LEU A 8 -31.07 37.87 -29.38
CA LEU A 8 -31.88 39.03 -28.94
C LEU A 8 -33.11 38.63 -28.12
N VAL A 9 -32.89 37.96 -26.99
CA VAL A 9 -33.94 37.77 -25.96
C VAL A 9 -33.48 38.10 -24.53
N TYR A 10 -32.21 38.43 -24.27
CA TYR A 10 -31.71 38.54 -22.88
C TYR A 10 -31.30 39.93 -22.37
N LEU A 11 -31.62 41.02 -23.07
CA LEU A 11 -31.39 42.37 -22.56
C LEU A 11 -32.51 43.29 -22.99
N LEU A 12 -33.57 43.43 -22.18
CA LEU A 12 -34.42 44.63 -22.07
C LEU A 12 -35.64 44.35 -21.18
N TYR A 13 -35.44 44.12 -19.87
CA TYR A 13 -36.46 44.45 -18.86
C TYR A 13 -35.76 44.81 -17.55
N PHE A 14 -34.91 45.84 -17.63
CA PHE A 14 -34.50 46.64 -16.49
C PHE A 14 -35.03 48.06 -16.74
N LEU A 15 -35.58 48.67 -15.68
CA LEU A 15 -36.19 50.01 -15.58
C LEU A 15 -37.70 50.09 -15.86
N ASN A 16 -38.49 49.83 -14.81
CA ASN A 16 -39.49 50.81 -14.40
C ASN A 16 -39.50 50.91 -12.86
N CYS A 17 -39.10 52.09 -12.38
CA CYS A 17 -39.28 52.59 -11.01
C CYS A 17 -40.71 53.13 -10.83
N SER A 18 -41.05 53.40 -9.56
CA SER A 18 -42.26 54.04 -9.00
C SER A 18 -43.29 53.02 -8.51
N GLY A 19 -43.73 52.97 -7.26
CA GLY A 19 -43.47 53.79 -6.08
C GLY A 19 -44.42 53.36 -4.96
N VAL A 20 -43.91 53.34 -3.73
CA VAL A 20 -44.55 53.76 -2.48
C VAL A 20 -45.93 53.15 -2.10
N LEU A 21 -45.96 52.36 -1.02
CA LEU A 21 -46.60 52.65 0.29
C LEU A 21 -46.62 51.34 1.15
N CYS A 22 -45.64 51.10 2.01
CA CYS A 22 -45.61 51.43 3.45
C CYS A 22 -46.75 50.81 4.30
N ARG A 23 -46.40 49.90 5.24
CA ARG A 23 -46.62 50.08 6.69
C ARG A 23 -46.03 48.95 7.57
N GLN A 24 -45.23 49.39 8.55
CA GLN A 24 -45.10 48.94 9.96
C GLN A 24 -44.45 47.56 10.22
N LEU A 25 -43.16 47.50 10.57
CA LEU A 25 -42.59 47.56 11.94
C LEU A 25 -43.09 46.45 12.88
N SER A 26 -42.25 45.44 13.16
CA SER A 26 -41.52 45.23 14.43
C SER A 26 -41.28 43.75 14.75
N ASN A 27 -40.01 43.42 15.00
CA ASN A 27 -39.39 42.44 15.93
C ASN A 27 -40.18 41.24 16.53
N GLU A 28 -39.39 40.16 16.68
CA GLU A 28 -39.44 39.06 17.67
C GLU A 28 -40.06 37.69 17.31
N VAL A 29 -39.18 36.67 17.37
CA VAL A 29 -39.32 35.35 18.03
C VAL A 29 -40.46 34.42 17.56
N ASN A 30 -40.09 33.32 16.91
CA ASN A 30 -40.32 31.94 17.40
C ASN A 30 -39.86 30.87 16.38
N GLN A 31 -39.18 29.84 16.89
CA GLN A 31 -38.81 28.61 16.18
C GLN A 31 -40.07 27.77 15.85
N PRO A 32 -40.10 26.99 14.75
CA PRO A 32 -41.09 25.94 14.61
C PRO A 32 -40.58 24.64 15.23
N THR A 33 -41.24 24.27 16.33
CA THR A 33 -41.22 22.93 16.94
C THR A 33 -41.96 21.96 16.02
N THR A 34 -41.27 20.94 15.50
CA THR A 34 -41.91 19.76 14.91
C THR A 34 -41.41 18.51 15.62
N LEU A 35 -42.38 17.73 16.07
CA LEU A 35 -42.31 16.60 16.99
C LEU A 35 -41.32 15.53 16.51
N LYS A 36 -40.44 15.10 17.41
CA LYS A 36 -39.59 13.91 17.22
C LYS A 36 -40.44 12.68 17.50
N GLU A 37 -40.69 11.87 16.48
CA GLU A 37 -41.08 10.48 16.70
C GLU A 37 -39.82 9.69 17.08
N ASP A 38 -39.82 9.18 18.31
CA ASP A 38 -38.75 8.36 18.85
C ASP A 38 -38.75 6.98 18.15
N VAL A 39 -37.96 6.87 17.08
CA VAL A 39 -37.58 5.56 16.54
C VAL A 39 -36.57 4.95 17.51
N PRO A 40 -36.83 3.78 18.12
CA PRO A 40 -35.89 3.16 19.03
C PRO A 40 -34.57 2.92 18.29
N SER A 41 -33.49 3.48 18.84
CA SER A 41 -32.14 3.31 18.34
C SER A 41 -31.77 1.83 18.39
N VAL A 42 -31.92 1.15 17.26
CA VAL A 42 -31.30 -0.15 17.03
C VAL A 42 -29.80 0.10 17.18
N SER A 43 -29.22 -0.39 18.28
CA SER A 43 -27.77 -0.49 18.42
C SER A 43 -27.23 -1.06 17.12
N PRO A 44 -26.26 -0.43 16.43
CA PRO A 44 -25.74 -0.99 15.20
C PRO A 44 -25.21 -2.37 15.56
N SER A 45 -25.91 -3.41 15.07
CA SER A 45 -25.36 -4.75 14.96
C SER A 45 -23.95 -4.54 14.45
N ARG A 46 -22.94 -4.99 15.21
CA ARG A 46 -21.52 -4.79 14.91
C ARG A 46 -21.28 -5.23 13.47
N GLU A 47 -21.44 -4.31 12.53
CA GLU A 47 -21.39 -4.62 11.11
C GLU A 47 -19.98 -5.12 10.88
N PHE A 48 -19.90 -6.31 10.30
CA PHE A 48 -18.66 -6.89 9.89
C PHE A 48 -18.09 -6.01 8.76
N ARG A 49 -17.34 -4.97 9.13
CA ARG A 49 -16.62 -4.14 8.18
C ARG A 49 -15.19 -4.66 8.10
N LEU A 50 -14.85 -5.20 6.93
CA LEU A 50 -13.48 -5.54 6.59
C LEU A 50 -12.63 -4.27 6.73
N PRO A 51 -11.44 -4.34 7.35
CA PRO A 51 -10.54 -3.20 7.38
C PRO A 51 -10.17 -2.79 5.94
N THR A 52 -10.29 -1.50 5.65
CA THR A 52 -10.00 -0.91 4.31
C THR A 52 -8.58 -1.18 3.83
N ASP A 53 -7.66 -1.45 4.77
CA ASP A 53 -6.24 -1.51 4.49
C ASP A 53 -5.77 -2.89 3.99
N TYR A 54 -6.66 -3.89 3.96
CA TYR A 54 -6.32 -5.28 3.59
C TYR A 54 -5.71 -5.41 2.20
N ARG A 55 -6.13 -4.55 1.27
CA ARG A 55 -5.54 -4.44 -0.07
C ARG A 55 -4.02 -4.24 -0.02
N PHE A 56 -3.54 -3.44 0.93
CA PHE A 56 -2.12 -3.09 1.05
C PHE A 56 -1.36 -4.07 1.95
N ILE A 57 -2.04 -4.64 2.94
CA ILE A 57 -1.45 -5.64 3.84
C ILE A 57 -1.18 -6.93 3.05
N TYR A 58 -2.19 -7.42 2.33
CA TYR A 58 -2.17 -8.68 1.59
C TYR A 58 -2.46 -8.52 0.09
N PRO A 59 -1.63 -7.78 -0.67
CA PRO A 59 -1.78 -7.62 -2.11
C PRO A 59 -1.77 -8.96 -2.85
N GLU A 60 -1.15 -10.01 -2.30
CA GLU A 60 -1.06 -11.30 -2.97
C GLU A 60 -2.37 -12.09 -3.05
N PHE A 61 -3.37 -11.81 -2.20
CA PHE A 61 -4.68 -12.47 -2.33
C PHE A 61 -5.50 -11.91 -3.50
N LEU A 62 -5.13 -10.72 -3.97
CA LEU A 62 -5.76 -10.12 -5.12
C LEU A 62 -5.19 -10.76 -6.41
N PRO A 63 -6.06 -11.18 -7.36
CA PRO A 63 -5.62 -11.74 -8.62
C PRO A 63 -4.99 -10.69 -9.56
N ASP A 64 -4.48 -11.14 -10.71
CA ASP A 64 -3.98 -10.22 -11.73
C ASP A 64 -5.14 -9.37 -12.28
N PRO A 65 -5.02 -8.03 -12.37
CA PRO A 65 -6.07 -7.20 -12.96
C PRO A 65 -6.36 -7.52 -14.44
N LYS A 66 -5.45 -8.18 -15.15
CA LYS A 66 -5.67 -8.62 -16.54
C LYS A 66 -6.63 -9.80 -16.61
N MET A 67 -7.81 -9.54 -17.15
CA MET A 67 -8.89 -10.54 -17.24
C MET A 67 -8.54 -11.74 -18.15
N GLU A 68 -7.63 -11.60 -19.11
CA GLU A 68 -7.30 -12.69 -20.05
C GLU A 68 -6.72 -13.93 -19.37
N TRP A 69 -6.08 -13.77 -18.21
CA TRP A 69 -5.36 -14.84 -17.52
C TRP A 69 -6.08 -15.34 -16.26
N ARG A 70 -7.31 -14.85 -16.02
CA ARG A 70 -8.08 -15.12 -14.81
C ARG A 70 -8.90 -16.39 -14.93
N ASN A 71 -8.96 -17.13 -13.83
CA ASN A 71 -9.82 -18.30 -13.68
C ASN A 71 -10.30 -18.37 -12.23
N PRO A 72 -11.61 -18.19 -11.97
CA PRO A 72 -12.13 -18.06 -10.61
C PRO A 72 -11.96 -19.33 -9.79
N ILE A 73 -12.02 -20.51 -10.42
CA ILE A 73 -11.83 -21.79 -9.74
C ILE A 73 -10.37 -21.94 -9.32
N ARG A 74 -9.43 -21.62 -10.23
CA ARG A 74 -7.99 -21.65 -9.92
C ARG A 74 -7.66 -20.70 -8.77
N GLU A 75 -8.13 -19.46 -8.87
CA GLU A 75 -7.87 -18.42 -7.87
C GLU A 75 -8.42 -18.82 -6.49
N LYS A 76 -9.62 -19.40 -6.44
CA LYS A 76 -10.19 -19.91 -5.19
C LYS A 76 -9.36 -21.04 -4.58
N LEU A 77 -8.92 -22.00 -5.40
CA LEU A 77 -8.06 -23.10 -4.93
C LEU A 77 -6.71 -22.58 -4.43
N GLU A 78 -6.09 -21.63 -5.15
CA GLU A 78 -4.84 -21.00 -4.72
C GLU A 78 -5.01 -20.27 -3.38
N ARG A 79 -6.11 -19.55 -3.17
CA ARG A 79 -6.41 -18.87 -1.89
C ARG A 79 -6.53 -19.86 -0.74
N LEU A 80 -7.21 -20.99 -0.92
CA LEU A 80 -7.30 -22.05 0.09
C LEU A 80 -5.91 -22.59 0.46
N ASP A 81 -5.05 -22.85 -0.52
CA ASP A 81 -3.69 -23.32 -0.29
C ASP A 81 -2.81 -22.26 0.40
N MET A 82 -2.97 -20.99 0.05
CA MET A 82 -2.28 -19.88 0.70
C MET A 82 -2.64 -19.78 2.19
N VAL A 83 -3.94 -19.87 2.53
CA VAL A 83 -4.37 -19.84 3.94
C VAL A 83 -3.87 -21.08 4.67
N LYS A 84 -3.96 -22.26 4.04
CA LYS A 84 -3.41 -23.50 4.59
C LYS A 84 -1.91 -23.36 4.88
N ARG A 85 -1.13 -22.75 3.99
CA ARG A 85 0.30 -22.49 4.22
C ARG A 85 0.52 -21.51 5.37
N ARG A 86 -0.28 -20.43 5.47
CA ARG A 86 -0.27 -19.48 6.59
C ARG A 86 -0.58 -20.14 7.94
N THR A 87 -1.30 -21.27 7.98
CA THR A 87 -1.44 -22.01 9.25
C THR A 87 -0.12 -22.55 9.78
N GLN A 88 0.83 -22.84 8.89
CA GLN A 88 2.12 -23.45 9.21
C GLN A 88 3.25 -22.44 9.42
N ILE A 89 3.21 -21.30 8.72
CA ILE A 89 4.20 -20.22 8.85
C ILE A 89 3.54 -18.90 9.24
N ASP A 90 4.15 -18.19 10.20
CA ASP A 90 3.75 -16.83 10.54
C ASP A 90 4.28 -15.87 9.48
N ILE A 91 3.37 -15.31 8.67
CA ILE A 91 3.68 -14.29 7.67
C ILE A 91 3.10 -12.97 8.19
N PRO A 92 3.95 -12.07 8.72
CA PRO A 92 3.52 -10.78 9.25
C PRO A 92 3.13 -9.80 8.14
N GLU A 93 2.50 -8.70 8.54
CA GLU A 93 2.28 -7.52 7.70
C GLU A 93 3.60 -6.79 7.45
N PHE A 94 3.90 -6.46 6.19
CA PHE A 94 5.03 -5.60 5.83
C PHE A 94 4.77 -4.90 4.50
N TYR A 95 5.45 -3.79 4.26
CA TYR A 95 5.29 -2.99 3.05
C TYR A 95 6.62 -2.82 2.31
N VAL A 96 6.55 -2.27 1.11
CA VAL A 96 7.76 -1.80 0.42
C VAL A 96 8.38 -0.66 1.24
N GLY A 97 9.66 -0.82 1.56
CA GLY A 97 10.38 0.04 2.50
C GLY A 97 10.59 -0.55 3.89
N SER A 98 9.83 -1.56 4.29
CA SER A 98 10.02 -2.23 5.58
C SER A 98 11.31 -3.06 5.60
N ILE A 99 11.94 -3.17 6.77
CA ILE A 99 13.13 -4.00 6.98
C ILE A 99 12.68 -5.37 7.49
N VAL A 100 13.04 -6.42 6.76
CA VAL A 100 12.58 -7.78 7.00
C VAL A 100 13.79 -8.71 7.11
N SER A 101 13.73 -9.63 8.07
CA SER A 101 14.67 -10.74 8.22
C SER A 101 13.97 -12.04 7.84
N VAL A 102 14.51 -12.75 6.85
CA VAL A 102 13.95 -14.01 6.34
C VAL A 102 14.90 -15.14 6.69
N THR A 103 14.38 -16.16 7.37
CA THR A 103 15.08 -17.42 7.60
C THR A 103 14.62 -18.45 6.59
N SER A 104 15.52 -18.88 5.70
CA SER A 104 15.28 -19.95 4.72
C SER A 104 16.14 -21.18 5.01
N SER A 105 15.63 -22.35 4.63
CA SER A 105 16.34 -23.61 4.70
C SER A 105 17.16 -23.81 3.43
N ASN A 106 18.48 -23.96 3.56
CA ASN A 106 19.39 -24.29 2.48
C ASN A 106 20.25 -25.52 2.85
N PRO A 107 20.09 -26.66 2.15
CA PRO A 107 20.82 -27.89 2.47
C PRO A 107 22.33 -27.78 2.27
N HIS A 108 22.81 -26.84 1.44
CA HIS A 108 24.23 -26.65 1.16
C HIS A 108 24.93 -25.73 2.16
N SER A 109 24.18 -25.10 3.08
CA SER A 109 24.75 -24.21 4.10
C SER A 109 25.16 -25.01 5.35
N ALA A 110 26.25 -24.60 6.01
CA ALA A 110 26.74 -25.27 7.22
C ALA A 110 25.68 -25.36 8.34
N SER A 111 24.93 -24.27 8.53
CA SER A 111 23.90 -24.17 9.57
C SER A 111 22.52 -24.70 9.15
N LYS A 112 22.39 -25.23 7.92
CA LYS A 112 21.13 -25.61 7.23
C LYS A 112 20.08 -24.50 7.06
N ASN A 113 20.03 -23.54 7.97
CA ASN A 113 19.19 -22.35 7.91
C ASN A 113 20.07 -21.13 7.65
N VAL A 114 19.67 -20.31 6.70
CA VAL A 114 20.32 -19.06 6.33
C VAL A 114 19.35 -17.92 6.61
N THR A 115 19.83 -16.91 7.33
CA THR A 115 19.09 -15.69 7.63
C THR A 115 19.60 -14.55 6.76
N PHE A 116 18.68 -13.82 6.13
CA PHE A 116 19.01 -12.62 5.38
C PHE A 116 18.14 -11.45 5.85
N LEU A 117 18.79 -10.36 6.27
CA LEU A 117 18.14 -9.12 6.65
C LEU A 117 18.31 -8.10 5.52
N GLY A 118 17.24 -7.42 5.15
CA GLY A 118 17.30 -6.34 4.17
C GLY A 118 16.00 -5.54 4.06
N ILE A 119 16.06 -4.44 3.32
CA ILE A 119 14.89 -3.64 2.96
C ILE A 119 14.10 -4.31 1.84
N CYS A 120 12.78 -4.36 1.97
CA CYS A 120 11.90 -4.81 0.90
C CYS A 120 11.80 -3.73 -0.19
N ILE A 121 12.32 -4.01 -1.39
CA ILE A 121 12.31 -3.05 -2.51
C ILE A 121 11.11 -3.20 -3.44
N GLN A 122 10.52 -4.38 -3.48
CA GLN A 122 9.39 -4.70 -4.33
C GLN A 122 8.61 -5.87 -3.72
N ARG A 123 7.29 -5.82 -3.83
CA ARG A 123 6.37 -6.95 -3.69
C ARG A 123 5.68 -7.14 -5.03
N SER A 124 5.77 -8.34 -5.63
CA SER A 124 5.20 -8.58 -6.95
C SER A 124 4.60 -9.98 -7.06
N GLY A 125 3.82 -10.19 -8.11
CA GLY A 125 3.08 -11.43 -8.32
C GLY A 125 1.80 -11.52 -7.48
N CYS A 126 0.98 -12.51 -7.82
CA CYS A 126 -0.30 -12.79 -7.19
C CYS A 126 -0.39 -14.27 -6.78
N GLY A 127 -1.30 -14.59 -5.88
CA GLY A 127 -1.56 -15.95 -5.43
C GLY A 127 -0.34 -16.62 -4.80
N LEU A 128 -0.13 -17.90 -5.13
CA LEU A 128 1.02 -18.68 -4.67
C LEU A 128 2.36 -18.19 -5.24
N ARG A 129 2.34 -17.46 -6.35
CA ARG A 129 3.54 -16.95 -7.04
C ARG A 129 4.02 -15.61 -6.49
N ALA A 130 3.35 -15.07 -5.49
CA ALA A 130 3.74 -13.83 -4.84
C ALA A 130 5.16 -13.91 -4.29
N ASN A 131 5.95 -12.90 -4.64
CA ASN A 131 7.35 -12.77 -4.25
C ASN A 131 7.65 -11.36 -3.75
N PHE A 132 8.79 -11.24 -3.09
CA PHE A 132 9.32 -9.96 -2.66
C PHE A 132 10.83 -10.00 -2.76
N VAL A 133 11.42 -8.84 -3.06
CA VAL A 133 12.87 -8.71 -3.19
C VAL A 133 13.39 -7.96 -1.98
N LEU A 134 14.36 -8.57 -1.29
CA LEU A 134 15.11 -7.92 -0.22
C LEU A 134 16.45 -7.46 -0.74
N ARG A 135 16.87 -6.26 -0.32
CA ARG A 135 18.16 -5.66 -0.64
C ARG A 135 18.91 -5.34 0.65
N ASN A 136 20.20 -5.66 0.69
CA ASN A 136 21.12 -5.17 1.71
C ASN A 136 22.53 -5.01 1.11
N VAL A 137 23.33 -4.12 1.68
CA VAL A 137 24.75 -4.00 1.37
C VAL A 137 25.54 -4.66 2.49
N ILE A 138 26.16 -5.79 2.19
CA ILE A 138 26.98 -6.58 3.12
C ILE A 138 28.41 -6.52 2.60
N ASP A 139 29.37 -6.13 3.45
CA ASP A 139 30.77 -5.99 3.08
C ASP A 139 30.98 -5.11 1.82
N ASN A 140 30.23 -4.01 1.73
CA ASN A 140 30.19 -3.10 0.57
C ASN A 140 29.72 -3.72 -0.75
N LEU A 141 29.18 -4.93 -0.72
CA LEU A 141 28.57 -5.62 -1.87
C LEU A 141 27.04 -5.55 -1.76
N GLY A 142 26.41 -4.98 -2.78
CA GLY A 142 24.94 -4.94 -2.87
C GLY A 142 24.38 -6.31 -3.20
N THR A 143 23.72 -6.94 -2.23
CA THR A 143 23.07 -8.25 -2.38
C THR A 143 21.57 -8.08 -2.48
N GLU A 144 20.95 -8.75 -3.45
CA GLU A 144 19.51 -8.82 -3.60
C GLU A 144 19.07 -10.29 -3.64
N ILE A 145 18.05 -10.63 -2.84
CA ILE A 145 17.47 -11.96 -2.82
C ILE A 145 15.96 -11.85 -3.03
N CYS A 146 15.46 -12.58 -4.04
CA CYS A 146 14.04 -12.72 -4.29
C CYS A 146 13.51 -13.94 -3.52
N TYR A 147 12.54 -13.72 -2.64
CA TYR A 147 11.86 -14.78 -1.90
C TYR A 147 10.43 -14.92 -2.39
N HIS A 148 9.97 -16.16 -2.53
CA HIS A 148 8.56 -16.47 -2.71
C HIS A 148 7.90 -16.62 -1.34
N LEU A 149 6.76 -15.94 -1.14
CA LEU A 149 6.12 -15.83 0.17
C LEU A 149 5.66 -17.20 0.71
N TYR A 150 5.19 -18.07 -0.19
CA TYR A 150 4.61 -19.37 0.14
C TYR A 150 5.56 -20.56 -0.05
N ASP A 151 6.84 -20.31 -0.36
CA ASP A 151 7.83 -21.37 -0.54
C ASP A 151 8.00 -22.21 0.74
N PRO A 152 7.97 -23.56 0.68
CA PRO A 152 8.24 -24.44 1.82
C PRO A 152 9.65 -24.28 2.42
N SER A 153 10.59 -23.74 1.64
CA SER A 153 11.96 -23.49 2.10
C SER A 153 12.02 -22.36 3.13
N VAL A 154 11.07 -21.42 3.08
CA VAL A 154 10.97 -20.32 4.05
C VAL A 154 10.43 -20.85 5.38
N LYS A 155 11.18 -20.62 6.46
CA LYS A 155 10.87 -21.08 7.81
C LYS A 155 10.24 -19.99 8.66
N LYS A 156 10.79 -18.77 8.59
CA LYS A 156 10.35 -17.64 9.41
C LYS A 156 10.56 -16.34 8.66
N ILE A 157 9.62 -15.43 8.81
CA ILE A 157 9.69 -14.06 8.30
C ILE A 157 9.48 -13.14 9.51
N ASP A 158 10.50 -12.38 9.86
CA ASP A 158 10.46 -11.42 10.96
C ASP A 158 10.52 -10.00 10.40
N VAL A 159 9.62 -9.14 10.84
CA VAL A 159 9.67 -7.71 10.50
C VAL A 159 10.47 -7.02 11.60
N VAL A 160 11.62 -6.48 11.21
CA VAL A 160 12.52 -5.76 12.12
C VAL A 160 12.04 -4.32 12.28
N LYS A 161 11.68 -3.67 11.17
CA LYS A 161 11.15 -2.31 11.17
C LYS A 161 10.00 -2.20 10.18
N LEU A 162 8.82 -1.86 10.69
CA LEU A 162 7.64 -1.67 9.87
C LEU A 162 7.54 -0.19 9.45
N GLU A 163 7.87 0.10 8.19
CA GLU A 163 7.74 1.43 7.60
C GLU A 163 7.24 1.35 6.15
N LYS A 164 6.57 2.40 5.70
CA LYS A 164 6.20 2.64 4.29
C LYS A 164 7.12 3.68 3.69
N ARG A 165 7.39 3.60 2.39
CA ARG A 165 8.05 4.67 1.61
C ARG A 165 7.04 5.40 0.75
N LEU A 166 7.47 6.48 0.09
CA LEU A 166 6.62 7.29 -0.78
C LEU A 166 6.27 6.60 -2.11
N ASP A 167 7.07 5.62 -2.50
CA ASP A 167 6.95 4.88 -3.75
C ASP A 167 6.64 3.40 -3.46
N ASP A 168 5.89 2.78 -4.36
CA ASP A 168 5.53 1.35 -4.27
C ASP A 168 6.68 0.43 -4.71
N GLU A 169 7.70 0.96 -5.39
CA GLU A 169 8.90 0.23 -5.81
C GLU A 169 10.17 1.07 -5.57
N LEU A 170 11.21 0.44 -5.02
CA LEU A 170 12.45 1.11 -4.60
C LEU A 170 13.67 0.68 -5.45
N PHE A 171 13.46 0.38 -6.73
CA PHE A 171 14.54 -0.08 -7.62
C PHE A 171 15.67 0.94 -7.79
N TYR A 172 15.40 2.22 -7.57
CA TYR A 172 16.41 3.28 -7.61
C TYR A 172 17.49 3.14 -6.51
N LEU A 173 17.25 2.33 -5.46
CA LEU A 173 18.25 2.02 -4.44
C LEU A 173 19.50 1.28 -4.98
N ARG A 174 19.42 0.71 -6.20
CA ARG A 174 20.58 0.14 -6.91
C ARG A 174 21.59 1.22 -7.29
N ASP A 175 21.08 2.37 -7.73
CA ASP A 175 21.86 3.52 -8.20
C ASP A 175 22.04 4.60 -7.11
N ALA A 176 21.44 4.40 -5.93
CA ALA A 176 21.60 5.27 -4.77
C ALA A 176 22.95 5.08 -4.06
N LEU A 177 23.27 6.03 -3.18
CA LEU A 177 24.39 5.89 -2.24
C LEU A 177 24.20 4.63 -1.36
N PRO A 178 25.27 3.90 -1.01
CA PRO A 178 25.17 2.66 -0.22
C PRO A 178 24.52 2.85 1.15
N GLU A 179 24.64 4.04 1.74
CA GLU A 179 24.08 4.40 3.05
C GLU A 179 22.58 4.09 3.17
N TYR A 180 21.81 4.31 2.09
CA TYR A 180 20.36 4.07 2.10
C TYR A 180 19.98 2.59 1.99
N SER A 181 20.93 1.71 1.67
CA SER A 181 20.71 0.26 1.51
C SER A 181 21.51 -0.59 2.50
N THR A 182 22.30 0.03 3.39
CA THR A 182 23.16 -0.68 4.34
C THR A 182 22.42 -0.81 5.66
N PHE A 183 22.14 -2.05 6.07
CA PHE A 183 21.49 -2.35 7.33
C PHE A 183 22.30 -3.37 8.13
N PRO A 184 22.54 -3.14 9.43
CA PRO A 184 23.25 -4.09 10.27
C PRO A 184 22.43 -5.40 10.41
N LEU A 185 23.12 -6.54 10.33
CA LEU A 185 22.49 -7.87 10.41
C LEU A 185 21.88 -8.14 11.80
N ASP A 186 22.47 -7.55 12.84
CA ASP A 186 22.06 -7.73 14.24
C ASP A 186 21.08 -6.65 14.73
N MET A 187 20.34 -6.01 13.82
CA MET A 187 19.35 -4.99 14.17
C MET A 187 18.21 -5.58 15.01
N GLU A 188 17.91 -4.95 16.14
CA GLU A 188 16.77 -5.33 16.99
C GLU A 188 15.43 -4.89 16.37
N ALA A 189 14.37 -5.65 16.64
CA ALA A 189 13.05 -5.37 16.09
C ALA A 189 12.34 -4.23 16.84
N GLU A 190 11.95 -3.19 16.10
CA GLU A 190 11.15 -2.07 16.58
C GLU A 190 9.67 -2.49 16.65
N VAL A 191 9.14 -2.63 17.88
CA VAL A 191 7.73 -2.99 18.09
C VAL A 191 6.86 -1.73 18.09
N LEU A 192 5.91 -1.67 17.16
CA LEU A 192 4.88 -0.61 17.15
C LEU A 192 3.73 -0.98 18.09
N PRO A 193 3.15 -0.01 18.83
CA PRO A 193 1.97 -0.25 19.64
C PRO A 193 0.76 -0.61 18.77
N GLU A 194 -0.09 -1.52 19.27
CA GLU A 194 -1.26 -1.99 18.54
C GLU A 194 -2.22 -0.81 18.23
N GLY A 195 -2.63 -0.68 16.96
CA GLY A 195 -3.62 0.32 16.51
C GLY A 195 -3.05 1.62 15.93
N VAL A 196 -1.73 1.82 15.98
CA VAL A 196 -1.09 2.95 15.29
C VAL A 196 -0.92 2.61 13.81
N SER A 197 -1.26 3.57 12.93
CA SER A 197 -1.03 3.41 11.49
C SER A 197 0.46 3.32 11.18
N VAL A 198 0.81 2.55 10.15
CA VAL A 198 2.22 2.36 9.78
C VAL A 198 2.86 3.69 9.36
N PRO A 199 3.99 4.08 9.95
CA PRO A 199 4.65 5.35 9.63
C PRO A 199 5.16 5.37 8.19
N VAL A 200 4.95 6.50 7.50
CA VAL A 200 5.47 6.74 6.15
C VAL A 200 6.76 7.54 6.23
N ASN A 201 7.87 6.91 5.84
CA ASN A 201 9.18 7.52 5.77
C ASN A 201 9.31 8.35 4.48
N ALA A 202 9.32 9.68 4.62
CA ALA A 202 9.41 10.63 3.52
C ALA A 202 10.85 10.98 3.09
N THR A 203 11.85 10.22 3.55
CA THR A 203 13.27 10.46 3.23
C THR A 203 13.52 10.40 1.72
N LYS A 204 14.10 11.47 1.18
CA LYS A 204 14.53 11.54 -0.22
C LYS A 204 15.95 11.00 -0.38
N VAL A 205 16.12 10.15 -1.39
CA VAL A 205 17.36 9.42 -1.65
C VAL A 205 18.22 10.16 -2.67
N LYS A 206 19.52 10.33 -2.37
CA LYS A 206 20.51 10.87 -3.31
C LYS A 206 21.11 9.77 -4.16
N LEU A 207 21.13 9.99 -5.47
CA LEU A 207 21.72 9.06 -6.44
C LEU A 207 23.25 9.25 -6.56
N LYS A 208 23.93 8.16 -6.92
CA LYS A 208 25.33 8.18 -7.37
C LYS A 208 25.47 8.94 -8.69
N PRO A 209 26.68 9.40 -9.04
CA PRO A 209 26.93 9.87 -10.41
C PRO A 209 26.62 8.77 -11.43
N ARG A 210 26.24 9.18 -12.64
CA ARG A 210 25.92 8.29 -13.76
C ARG A 210 27.16 7.44 -14.13
N PRO A 211 27.01 6.22 -14.71
CA PRO A 211 25.80 5.62 -15.30
C PRO A 211 24.85 4.93 -14.30
N TRP A 212 23.55 4.96 -14.60
CA TRP A 212 22.49 4.30 -13.82
C TRP A 212 21.87 3.12 -14.58
N VAL A 213 21.24 2.19 -13.86
CA VAL A 213 20.56 1.02 -14.41
C VAL A 213 19.34 1.42 -15.24
N LYS A 214 18.55 2.40 -14.78
CA LYS A 214 17.40 2.93 -15.51
C LYS A 214 17.49 4.45 -15.63
N ARG A 215 16.70 4.98 -16.56
CA ARG A 215 16.50 6.42 -16.76
C ARG A 215 15.49 6.97 -15.76
N TRP A 216 15.93 7.12 -14.51
CA TRP A 216 15.11 7.60 -13.40
C TRP A 216 14.57 9.01 -13.60
N GLU A 217 15.23 9.82 -14.42
CA GLU A 217 14.81 11.19 -14.75
C GLU A 217 13.45 11.24 -15.46
N ARG A 218 13.02 10.12 -16.04
CA ARG A 218 11.74 9.98 -16.77
C ARG A 218 10.63 9.41 -15.90
N SER A 219 10.96 8.87 -14.73
CA SER A 219 10.01 8.21 -13.85
C SER A 219 9.30 9.22 -12.93
N SER A 220 8.11 8.86 -12.47
CA SER A 220 7.29 9.65 -11.54
C SER A 220 7.55 9.34 -10.05
N PHE A 221 8.73 8.80 -9.71
CA PHE A 221 9.12 8.48 -8.33
C PHE A 221 9.24 9.75 -7.47
N LYS A 222 8.70 9.70 -6.26
CA LYS A 222 8.68 10.79 -5.28
C LYS A 222 9.81 10.68 -4.24
N GLY A 223 10.33 9.48 -4.02
CA GLY A 223 11.39 9.20 -3.05
C GLY A 223 12.81 9.53 -3.52
N ILE A 224 13.00 9.93 -4.79
CA ILE A 224 14.29 10.39 -5.29
C ILE A 224 14.42 11.91 -5.02
N ASP A 225 15.60 12.35 -4.57
CA ASP A 225 15.91 13.77 -4.48
C ASP A 225 16.06 14.35 -5.89
N ARG A 226 14.99 15.02 -6.36
CA ARG A 226 14.88 15.48 -7.75
C ARG A 226 15.89 16.57 -8.07
N ASP A 227 16.20 17.47 -7.13
CA ASP A 227 17.14 18.57 -7.36
C ASP A 227 18.56 18.02 -7.53
N HIS A 228 18.96 17.11 -6.64
CA HIS A 228 20.23 16.39 -6.74
C HIS A 228 20.31 15.55 -8.03
N MET A 229 19.25 14.81 -8.37
CA MET A 229 19.21 14.01 -9.60
C MET A 229 19.38 14.89 -10.84
N MET A 230 18.66 16.02 -10.94
CA MET A 230 18.71 16.91 -12.08
C MET A 230 20.09 17.58 -12.24
N SER A 231 20.82 17.80 -11.14
CA SER A 231 22.21 18.28 -11.19
C SER A 231 23.19 17.32 -11.87
N LEU A 232 22.89 16.01 -11.84
CA LEU A 232 23.71 14.95 -12.45
C LEU A 232 23.36 14.70 -13.93
N VAL A 233 22.32 15.36 -14.43
CA VAL A 233 21.76 15.17 -15.77
C VAL A 233 22.18 16.32 -16.69
N SER A 234 22.53 15.98 -17.94
CA SER A 234 22.88 16.98 -18.96
C SER A 234 21.66 17.79 -19.42
N GLU A 235 21.84 19.07 -19.71
CA GLU A 235 20.80 19.97 -20.25
C GLU A 235 20.06 19.38 -21.47
N LYS A 236 20.78 18.68 -22.35
CA LYS A 236 20.19 17.99 -23.51
C LYS A 236 19.13 16.97 -23.07
N MET A 237 19.40 16.22 -22.01
CA MET A 237 18.47 15.23 -21.47
C MET A 237 17.28 15.90 -20.78
N ILE A 238 17.52 16.98 -20.04
CA ILE A 238 16.46 17.79 -19.42
C ILE A 238 15.45 18.24 -20.47
N SER A 239 15.92 18.75 -21.61
CA SER A 239 15.04 19.18 -22.73
C SER A 239 14.20 18.04 -23.32
N GLN A 240 14.58 16.78 -23.09
CA GLN A 240 13.84 15.61 -23.58
C GLN A 240 12.80 15.09 -22.59
N ILE A 241 12.89 15.42 -21.29
CA ILE A 241 11.96 14.91 -20.27
C ILE A 241 10.50 15.20 -20.62
N PRO A 242 10.11 16.45 -21.01
CA PRO A 242 8.71 16.76 -21.33
C PRO A 242 8.13 15.91 -22.47
N LYS A 243 8.98 15.35 -23.35
CA LYS A 243 8.53 14.50 -24.46
C LYS A 243 8.02 13.14 -24.00
N PHE A 244 8.43 12.70 -22.81
CA PHE A 244 8.05 11.42 -22.22
C PHE A 244 7.03 11.57 -21.09
N GLU A 245 6.80 12.79 -20.62
CA GLU A 245 5.76 13.05 -19.64
C GLU A 245 4.40 12.74 -20.26
N LYS A 246 3.55 12.04 -19.49
CA LYS A 246 2.19 11.69 -19.91
C LYS A 246 1.18 12.24 -18.91
N PRO A 247 0.91 13.55 -18.90
CA PRO A 247 -0.02 14.16 -17.95
C PRO A 247 -1.44 13.58 -18.01
N TRP A 248 -1.85 13.08 -19.18
CA TRP A 248 -3.17 12.50 -19.41
C TRP A 248 -3.41 11.17 -18.68
N GLU A 249 -2.37 10.40 -18.32
CA GLU A 249 -2.53 9.12 -17.59
C GLU A 249 -3.21 9.33 -16.22
N LYS A 250 -3.01 10.50 -15.58
CA LYS A 250 -3.70 10.87 -14.34
C LYS A 250 -5.22 10.91 -14.50
N PHE A 251 -5.69 11.28 -15.69
CA PHE A 251 -7.10 11.49 -16.00
C PHE A 251 -7.72 10.31 -16.78
N ASP A 252 -6.92 9.29 -17.12
CA ASP A 252 -7.40 8.10 -17.82
C ASP A 252 -8.06 7.12 -16.84
N LEU A 253 -9.36 7.31 -16.61
CA LEU A 253 -10.16 6.45 -15.73
C LEU A 253 -10.20 5.00 -16.23
N MET A 254 -10.13 4.78 -17.54
CA MET A 254 -10.18 3.43 -18.11
C MET A 254 -8.87 2.69 -17.85
N MET A 255 -7.73 3.38 -17.92
CA MET A 255 -6.44 2.84 -17.50
C MET A 255 -6.45 2.46 -16.02
N GLN A 256 -6.97 3.35 -15.16
CA GLN A 256 -7.12 3.06 -13.72
C GLN A 256 -7.98 1.81 -13.51
N TYR A 257 -9.16 1.76 -14.13
CA TYR A 257 -10.07 0.61 -14.06
C TYR A 257 -9.40 -0.70 -14.51
N ARG A 258 -8.63 -0.70 -15.61
CA ARG A 258 -7.90 -1.89 -16.07
C ARG A 258 -6.72 -2.30 -15.19
N SER A 259 -6.19 -1.38 -14.39
CA SER A 259 -5.06 -1.64 -13.50
C SER A 259 -5.48 -2.09 -12.10
N THR A 260 -6.73 -1.84 -11.72
CA THR A 260 -7.25 -2.10 -10.38
C THR A 260 -8.40 -3.08 -10.42
N ILE A 261 -8.48 -3.95 -9.44
CA ILE A 261 -9.64 -4.82 -9.25
C ILE A 261 -10.80 -3.98 -8.69
N PRO A 262 -12.05 -4.20 -9.13
CA PRO A 262 -13.22 -3.55 -8.53
C PRO A 262 -13.31 -3.79 -7.01
N GLU A 263 -13.78 -2.80 -6.26
CA GLU A 263 -13.87 -2.88 -4.79
C GLU A 263 -14.80 -4.01 -4.32
N GLU A 264 -15.90 -4.24 -5.03
CA GLU A 264 -16.85 -5.34 -4.77
C GLU A 264 -16.13 -6.70 -4.76
N GLU A 265 -15.36 -6.99 -5.80
CA GLU A 265 -14.59 -8.23 -5.91
C GLU A 265 -13.49 -8.32 -4.84
N GLN A 266 -12.84 -7.20 -4.49
CA GLN A 266 -11.89 -7.18 -3.37
C GLN A 266 -12.58 -7.56 -2.05
N THR A 267 -13.77 -6.99 -1.77
CA THR A 267 -14.51 -7.28 -0.54
C THR A 267 -14.96 -8.74 -0.48
N GLU A 268 -15.40 -9.33 -1.59
CA GLU A 268 -15.75 -10.74 -1.66
C GLU A 268 -14.53 -11.62 -1.33
N ILE A 269 -13.40 -11.40 -2.02
CA ILE A 269 -12.17 -12.17 -1.83
C ILE A 269 -11.68 -12.06 -0.38
N PHE A 270 -11.66 -10.85 0.19
CA PHE A 270 -11.21 -10.65 1.55
C PHE A 270 -12.20 -11.18 2.58
N SER A 271 -13.51 -11.16 2.31
CA SER A 271 -14.52 -11.76 3.21
C SER A 271 -14.31 -13.28 3.36
N GLU A 272 -13.96 -13.97 2.26
CA GLU A 272 -13.67 -15.40 2.28
C GLU A 272 -12.48 -15.70 3.20
N VAL A 273 -11.40 -14.92 3.06
CA VAL A 273 -10.12 -15.16 3.75
C VAL A 273 -10.10 -14.60 5.18
N TYR A 274 -10.87 -13.55 5.46
CA TYR A 274 -10.84 -12.84 6.76
C TYR A 274 -11.16 -13.76 7.92
N SER A 275 -12.20 -14.59 7.78
CA SER A 275 -12.65 -15.47 8.87
C SER A 275 -11.54 -16.42 9.32
N GLU A 276 -10.83 -17.02 8.37
CA GLU A 276 -9.73 -17.94 8.62
C GLU A 276 -8.51 -17.20 9.18
N LEU A 277 -8.13 -16.05 8.60
CA LEU A 277 -7.00 -15.25 9.10
C LEU A 277 -7.22 -14.78 10.54
N HIS A 278 -8.44 -14.34 10.86
CA HIS A 278 -8.79 -13.87 12.20
C HIS A 278 -8.73 -15.00 13.23
N GLN A 279 -9.24 -16.19 12.88
CA GLN A 279 -9.13 -17.38 13.73
C GLN A 279 -7.66 -17.79 13.95
N LEU A 280 -6.83 -17.71 12.91
CA LEU A 280 -5.40 -17.98 13.00
C LEU A 280 -4.69 -16.99 13.92
N GLU A 281 -4.99 -15.70 13.79
CA GLU A 281 -4.41 -14.67 14.65
C GLU A 281 -4.77 -14.89 16.12
N HIS A 282 -6.04 -15.15 16.42
CA HIS A 282 -6.51 -15.44 17.78
C HIS A 282 -5.84 -16.70 18.36
N SER A 283 -5.74 -17.76 17.56
CA SER A 283 -5.06 -19.00 17.95
C SER A 283 -3.59 -18.76 18.26
N ARG A 284 -2.90 -17.95 17.44
CA ARG A 284 -1.50 -17.57 17.65
C ARG A 284 -1.32 -16.72 18.91
N LYS A 285 -2.18 -15.72 19.14
CA LYS A 285 -2.15 -14.90 20.38
C LYS A 285 -2.33 -15.77 21.62
N THR A 286 -3.25 -16.72 21.57
CA THR A 286 -3.49 -17.69 22.65
C THR A 286 -2.25 -18.57 22.90
N LEU A 287 -1.64 -19.10 21.83
CA LEU A 287 -0.41 -19.90 21.93
C LEU A 287 0.78 -19.09 22.46
N LYS A 288 0.97 -17.84 22.02
CA LYS A 288 2.00 -16.93 22.53
C LYS A 288 1.82 -16.67 24.03
N ARG A 289 0.60 -16.35 24.48
CA ARG A 289 0.27 -16.18 25.91
C ARG A 289 0.55 -17.43 26.74
N LYS A 290 0.13 -18.61 26.24
CA LYS A 290 0.40 -19.90 26.92
C LYS A 290 1.91 -20.17 27.05
N LYS A 291 2.71 -19.89 26.02
CA LYS A 291 4.18 -20.06 26.06
C LYS A 291 4.84 -19.18 27.12
N ILE A 292 4.41 -17.92 27.27
CA ILE A 292 4.94 -16.99 28.28
C ILE A 292 4.67 -17.51 29.71
N PHE A 293 3.56 -18.22 29.91
CA PHE A 293 3.16 -18.73 31.22
C PHE A 293 3.86 -20.03 31.64
N VAL A 294 4.48 -20.77 30.72
CA VAL A 294 5.24 -21.99 31.07
C VAL A 294 6.49 -21.57 31.84
N LYS A 295 6.48 -21.80 33.16
CA LYS A 295 7.62 -21.53 34.06
C LYS A 295 8.88 -22.23 33.53
N PRO A 296 10.07 -21.60 33.62
CA PRO A 296 11.31 -22.27 33.26
C PRO A 296 11.46 -23.54 34.11
N GLN A 297 11.64 -24.67 33.43
CA GLN A 297 11.91 -25.95 34.06
C GLN A 297 13.28 -25.82 34.75
N LYS A 298 13.32 -25.94 36.09
CA LYS A 298 14.59 -25.92 36.83
C LYS A 298 15.46 -27.07 36.30
N MET A 299 16.54 -26.76 35.59
CA MET A 299 17.60 -27.73 35.36
C MET A 299 18.30 -27.91 36.70
N GLY A 300 18.06 -29.08 37.32
CA GLY A 300 18.78 -29.55 38.49
C GLY A 300 20.10 -30.17 38.10
#